data_AF-A0A1Y2K4E4-F1
#
_entry.id   AF-A0A1Y2K4E4-F1
#
_cell.length_a   1.000
_cell.length_b   1.000
_cell.length_c   1.000
_cell.angle_alpha   90.00
_cell.angle_beta   90.00
_cell.angle_gamma   90.00
#
_symmetry.space_group_name_H-M   'P 1'
#
loop_
_entity.id
_entity.type
_entity.pdbx_description
1 polymer ?
#
loop_
_entity_poly.entity_id
_entity_poly.type
_entity_poly.pdbx_seq_one_letter_code
_entity_poly.pdbx_strand_id
1 'polypeptide(L)' 'MPNIQQKAFFSMALGKHVRVTLSTSEMRTVDRRGGLDEYLLASKPEALSATMLKLRQQIAARAA' A
#
# COMPACT_ATOMS: atom_id res chain seq x y z
N MET A 1 -21.83 -2.32 5.48
CA MET A 1 -21.02 -3.41 4.89
C MET A 1 -19.66 -2.85 4.52
N PRO A 2 -18.54 -3.45 4.97
CA PRO A 2 -17.21 -2.93 4.65
C PRO A 2 -16.95 -3.19 3.16
N ASN A 3 -16.93 -2.12 2.36
CA ASN A 3 -16.76 -2.20 0.92
C ASN A 3 -15.26 -2.37 0.61
N ILE A 4 -14.82 -3.63 0.55
CA ILE A 4 -13.43 -4.00 0.27
C ILE A 4 -13.25 -4.02 -1.25
N GLN A 5 -12.24 -3.30 -1.76
CA GLN A 5 -11.95 -3.20 -3.18
C GLN A 5 -10.53 -3.65 -3.48
N GLN A 6 -10.38 -4.46 -4.53
CA GLN A 6 -9.08 -4.79 -5.09
C GLN A 6 -8.71 -3.80 -6.18
N LYS A 7 -7.53 -3.19 -6.07
CA LYS A 7 -6.98 -2.32 -7.10
C LYS A 7 -5.49 -2.55 -7.27
N ALA A 8 -5.03 -2.43 -8.51
CA ALA A 8 -3.61 -2.45 -8.83
C ALA A 8 -3.08 -1.01 -8.76
N PHE A 9 -2.05 -0.80 -7.95
CA PHE A 9 -1.32 0.47 -7.89
C PHE A 9 0.07 0.26 -8.48
N PHE A 10 0.54 1.24 -9.25
CA PHE A 10 1.93 1.25 -9.69
C PHE A 10 2.79 1.77 -8.54
N SER A 11 3.74 0.96 -8.07
CA SER A 11 4.75 1.39 -7.10
C SER A 11 5.98 1.85 -7.87
N MET A 12 6.34 3.12 -7.70
CA MET A 12 7.56 3.67 -8.31
C MET A 12 8.80 3.09 -7.63
N ALA A 13 8.74 2.82 -6.32
CA ALA A 13 9.84 2.22 -5.59
C ALA A 13 10.17 0.79 -6.07
N LEU A 14 9.15 0.00 -6.46
CA LEU A 14 9.36 -1.36 -6.99
C LEU A 14 9.48 -1.42 -8.52
N GLY A 15 9.06 -0.38 -9.23
CA GLY A 15 8.90 -0.39 -10.69
C GLY A 15 7.91 -1.45 -11.16
N LYS A 16 6.92 -1.82 -10.33
CA LYS A 16 5.96 -2.91 -10.60
C LYS A 16 4.56 -2.54 -10.13
N HIS A 17 3.56 -3.13 -10.79
CA HIS A 17 2.18 -3.08 -10.33
C HIS A 17 1.96 -4.02 -9.15
N VAL A 18 1.55 -3.47 -8.02
CA VAL A 18 1.17 -4.22 -6.83
C VAL A 18 -0.34 -4.27 -6.78
N ARG A 19 -0.90 -5.48 -6.70
CA ARG A 19 -2.33 -5.67 -6.43
C ARG A 19 -2.57 -5.66 -4.94
N VAL A 20 -3.48 -4.78 -4.52
CA VAL A 20 -3.78 -4.55 -3.11
C VAL A 20 -5.27 -4.61 -2.90
N THR A 21 -5.67 -5.32 -1.85
CA THR A 21 -7.05 -5.37 -1.38
C THR A 21 -7.18 -4.38 -0.23
N LEU A 22 -7.92 -3.30 -0.43
CA LEU A 22 -8.07 -2.20 0.53
C LEU A 22 -9.54 -1.85 0.72
N SER A 23 -9.90 -1.35 1.89
CA SER A 23 -11.21 -0.71 2.08
C SER A 23 -11.28 0.64 1.35
N THR A 24 -12.47 1.13 1.04
CA THR A 24 -12.68 2.46 0.44
C THR A 24 -12.06 3.60 1.25
N SER A 25 -12.04 3.50 2.59
CA SER A 25 -11.39 4.47 3.48
C SER A 25 -9.87 4.48 3.34
N GLU A 26 -9.28 3.29 3.17
CA GLU A 26 -7.84 3.15 2.94
C GLU A 26 -7.47 3.65 1.55
N MET A 27 -8.29 3.36 0.54
CA MET A 27 -8.10 3.86 -0.83
C MET A 27 -8.08 5.38 -0.88
N ARG A 28 -8.99 6.07 -0.18
CA ARG A 28 -8.96 7.54 -0.04
C ARG A 28 -7.69 8.03 0.67
N THR A 29 -7.16 7.24 1.61
CA THR A 29 -5.95 7.61 2.35
C THR A 29 -4.70 7.46 1.47
N VAL A 30 -4.64 6.42 0.63
CA VAL A 30 -3.60 6.23 -0.39
C VAL A 30 -3.61 7.39 -1.38
N ASP A 31 -4.80 7.76 -1.88
CA ASP A 31 -4.98 8.86 -2.82
C ASP A 31 -4.56 10.21 -2.22
N ARG A 32 -5.00 10.49 -0.98
CA ARG A 32 -4.60 11.69 -0.23
C ARG A 32 -3.10 11.78 0.06
N ARG A 33 -2.43 10.64 0.22
CA ARG A 33 -0.98 10.57 0.42
C ARG A 33 -0.20 10.58 -0.91
N GLY A 34 -0.87 10.53 -2.05
CA GLY A 34 -0.21 10.59 -3.36
C GLY A 34 0.52 9.31 -3.78
N GLY A 35 0.32 8.19 -3.07
CA GLY A 35 0.99 6.93 -3.45
C GLY A 35 0.81 5.78 -2.48
N LEU A 36 0.90 4.57 -3.02
CA LEU A 36 0.92 3.33 -2.24
C LEU A 36 2.18 3.25 -1.38
N ASP A 37 3.31 3.69 -1.92
CA ASP A 37 4.61 3.62 -1.25
C ASP A 37 4.62 4.49 0.02
N GLU A 38 4.14 5.72 -0.12
CA GLU A 38 4.02 6.67 0.99
C GLU A 38 2.96 6.22 2.02
N TYR A 39 1.87 5.62 1.56
CA TYR A 39 0.90 4.97 2.43
C TYR A 39 1.51 3.82 3.23
N LEU A 40 2.34 2.98 2.62
CA LEU A 40 2.97 1.83 3.28
C LEU A 40 4.05 2.25 4.28
N LEU A 41 4.81 3.30 3.96
CA LEU A 41 5.79 3.90 4.86
C LEU A 41 5.12 4.52 6.09
N ALA A 42 4.00 5.23 5.89
CA ALA A 42 3.32 5.96 6.96
C ALA A 42 2.22 5.17 7.68
N SER A 43 1.75 4.05 7.12
CA SER A 43 0.78 3.18 7.80
C SER A 43 1.43 2.32 8.86
N LYS A 44 0.65 1.98 9.89
CA LYS A 44 1.09 1.11 10.98
C LYS A 44 1.06 -0.37 10.53
N PRO A 45 2.03 -1.19 10.97
CA PRO A 45 2.11 -2.60 10.60
C PRO A 45 0.88 -3.42 11.06
N GLU A 46 0.19 -3.01 12.12
CA GLU A 46 -1.01 -3.69 12.65
C GLU A 46 -2.24 -3.57 11.74
N ALA A 47 -2.30 -2.53 10.91
CA ALA A 47 -3.37 -2.37 9.92
C ALA A 47 -3.06 -3.11 8.61
N LEU A 48 -1.85 -3.67 8.47
CA LEU A 48 -1.36 -4.26 7.24
C LEU A 48 -1.43 -5.79 7.30
N SER A 49 -1.97 -6.38 6.24
CA SER A 49 -1.87 -7.84 6.05
C SER A 49 -0.41 -8.27 5.84
N ALA A 50 -0.08 -9.54 6.09
CA ALA A 50 1.27 -10.09 5.97
C ALA A 50 1.93 -9.81 4.60
N THR A 51 1.13 -9.81 3.52
CA THR A 51 1.61 -9.45 2.17
C THR A 51 2.04 -7.99 2.07
N MET A 52 1.32 -7.09 2.73
CA MET A 52 1.63 -5.67 2.73
C MET A 52 2.85 -5.35 3.61
N LEU A 53 3.05 -6.08 4.70
CA LEU A 53 4.27 -5.96 5.51
C LEU A 53 5.52 -6.32 4.70
N LYS A 54 5.45 -7.42 3.93
CA LYS A 54 6.51 -7.79 2.99
C LYS A 54 6.74 -6.71 1.94
N LEU A 55 5.66 -6.13 1.41
CA LEU A 55 5.77 -5.06 0.43
C LEU A 55 6.39 -3.79 1.02
N ARG A 56 5.98 -3.38 2.21
CA ARG A 56 6.59 -2.27 2.95
C ARG A 56 8.09 -2.51 3.14
N GLN A 57 8.49 -3.71 3.56
CA GLN A 57 9.90 -4.07 3.70
C GLN A 57 10.64 -4.00 2.37
N GLN A 58 10.04 -4.48 1.27
CA GLN A 58 10.62 -4.36 -0.06
C GLN A 58 10.80 -2.89 -0.48
N ILE A 59 9.81 -2.04 -0.23
CA ILE A 59 9.89 -0.60 -0.53
C ILE A 59 10.98 0.06 0.32
N ALA A 60 11.00 -0.18 1.62
CA ALA A 60 12.00 0.37 2.53
C ALA A 60 13.42 -0.10 2.17
N ALA A 61 13.58 -1.34 1.74
CA ALA A 61 14.86 -1.89 1.30
C ALA A 61 15.31 -1.35 -0.06
N ARG A 62 14.38 -0.90 -0.92
CA ARG A 62 14.67 -0.36 -2.27
C ARG A 62 14.80 1.16 -2.30
N ALA A 63 14.19 1.84 -1.32
CA ALA A 63 14.28 3.28 -1.13
C ALA A 63 15.56 3.71 -0.37
N ALA A 64 16.34 2.74 0.11
CA ALA A 64 17.65 2.92 0.74
C ALA A 64 18.80 2.81 -0.26
#